data_AF-A0AAD9CNX4-F1
#
_entry.id   AF-A0AAD9CNX4-F1
#
_cell.length_a   1.000
_cell.length_b   1.000
_cell.length_c   1.000
_cell.angle_alpha   90.00
_cell.angle_beta   90.00
_cell.angle_gamma   90.00
#
_symmetry.space_group_name_H-M   'P 1'
#
loop_
_entity.id
_entity.type
_entity.pdbx_description
1 polymer ?
#
loop_
_entity_poly.entity_id
_entity_poly.type
_entity_poly.pdbx_seq_one_letter_code
_entity_poly.pdbx_strand_id
1 'polypeptide(L)'
;MAATETQLMLSVGLIEKDVNGDTLWVWCYPSVSSDLRQVLLSKCCLTQDSRDFHTFVFGQFCRTWFYISTVEVQEPTALNKVTHFSIVVTAKDFNPEKYAALSRILCRMYIKHGSPVKMMEAYVTVLTKGICQSDENGSFLIKDYDIRKAFLAGSVKDVVSQFGLETIILYTALMLKKRIVVHHPRIEALLEFTRVLPTLTWHRKDWSILHPYVHLTDTELEDLKKCPGYVAGFVDPEVSNRSDLFDVYVNLPDSVITVSQSAKGMFKEKAVCF
;
A
#
# COMPACT_ATOMS: atom_id res chain seq x y z
N MET A 1 -6.70 -11.84 -32.81
CA MET A 1 -6.70 -10.50 -32.21
C MET A 1 -6.35 -10.68 -30.75
N ALA A 2 -5.08 -10.44 -30.38
CA ALA A 2 -4.65 -10.53 -28.99
C ALA A 2 -5.36 -9.45 -28.20
N ALA A 3 -6.05 -9.82 -27.13
CA ALA A 3 -6.58 -8.85 -26.18
C ALA A 3 -5.42 -7.93 -25.78
N THR A 4 -5.56 -6.63 -26.05
CA THR A 4 -4.71 -5.59 -25.47
C THR A 4 -4.64 -5.87 -23.98
N GLU A 5 -3.48 -6.34 -23.48
CA GLU A 5 -3.24 -6.42 -22.04
C GLU A 5 -3.54 -5.03 -21.49
N THR A 6 -4.59 -4.92 -20.68
CA THR A 6 -4.98 -3.65 -20.07
C THR A 6 -3.76 -3.10 -19.35
N GLN A 7 -3.28 -1.92 -19.77
CA GLN A 7 -2.14 -1.30 -19.15
C GLN A 7 -2.47 -0.97 -17.68
N LEU A 8 -1.92 -1.76 -16.75
CA LEU A 8 -2.22 -1.64 -15.32
C LEU A 8 -1.38 -0.56 -14.63
N MET A 9 -0.18 -0.29 -15.15
CA MET A 9 0.72 0.74 -14.63
C MET A 9 0.30 2.13 -15.12
N LEU A 10 0.22 3.07 -14.20
CA LEU A 10 -0.31 4.41 -14.47
C LEU A 10 0.80 5.45 -14.55
N SER A 11 1.57 5.63 -13.48
CA SER A 11 2.66 6.61 -13.43
C SER A 11 3.79 6.20 -12.50
N VAL A 12 4.95 6.82 -12.71
CA VAL A 12 6.13 6.79 -11.83
C VAL A 12 6.45 8.22 -11.38
N GLY A 13 6.82 8.40 -10.12
CA GLY A 13 7.20 9.67 -9.51
C GLY A 13 8.51 9.55 -8.75
N LEU A 14 9.21 10.66 -8.61
CA LEU A 14 10.46 10.80 -7.86
C LEU A 14 10.33 11.92 -6.84
N ILE A 15 10.61 11.57 -5.59
CA ILE A 15 10.66 12.49 -4.45
C ILE A 15 12.09 12.44 -3.91
N GLU A 16 12.67 13.59 -3.62
CA GLU A 16 14.01 13.70 -3.06
C GLU A 16 13.99 14.45 -1.74
N LYS A 17 14.87 14.05 -0.83
CA LYS A 17 15.27 14.83 0.33
C LYS A 17 16.69 15.31 0.11
N ASP A 18 16.86 16.62 0.02
CA ASP A 18 18.17 17.22 -0.22
C ASP A 18 19.02 17.25 1.06
N VAL A 19 20.25 17.77 0.94
CA VAL A 19 21.17 17.98 2.07
C VAL A 19 20.74 19.10 3.03
N ASN A 20 19.82 19.96 2.62
CA ASN A 20 19.24 21.02 3.46
C ASN A 20 18.06 20.50 4.29
N GLY A 21 17.58 19.28 4.00
CA GLY A 21 16.44 18.65 4.65
C GLY A 21 15.11 18.87 3.91
N ASP A 22 15.12 19.59 2.79
CA ASP A 22 13.92 19.88 2.00
C ASP A 22 13.46 18.65 1.21
N THR A 23 12.18 18.32 1.33
CA THR A 23 11.55 17.22 0.57
C THR A 23 10.79 17.77 -0.62
N LEU A 24 11.18 17.36 -1.83
CA LEU A 24 10.66 17.90 -3.08
C LEU A 24 10.18 16.78 -4.00
N TRP A 25 9.03 16.99 -4.63
CA TRP A 25 8.61 16.18 -5.77
C TRP A 25 9.32 16.69 -7.02
N VAL A 26 10.34 15.97 -7.44
CA VAL A 26 11.29 16.40 -8.48
C VAL A 26 10.78 16.07 -9.87
N TRP A 27 10.14 14.91 -10.03
CA TRP A 27 9.80 14.41 -11.36
C TRP A 27 8.62 13.43 -11.32
N CYS A 28 7.84 13.38 -12.40
CA CYS A 28 6.85 12.32 -12.61
C CYS A 28 6.52 12.08 -14.08
N TYR A 29 6.13 10.86 -14.40
CA TYR A 29 5.65 10.47 -15.72
C TYR A 29 4.63 9.33 -15.64
N PRO A 30 3.46 9.45 -16.28
CA PRO A 30 2.81 10.69 -16.71
C PRO A 30 2.49 11.62 -15.52
N SER A 31 1.84 12.75 -15.77
CA SER A 31 1.38 13.65 -14.71
C SER A 31 0.36 13.00 -13.77
N VAL A 32 0.47 13.27 -12.48
CA VAL A 32 -0.50 12.90 -11.45
C VAL A 32 -1.35 14.11 -11.04
N SER A 33 -2.55 13.88 -10.50
CA SER A 33 -3.38 14.97 -9.96
C SER A 33 -2.74 15.60 -8.72
N SER A 34 -3.10 16.85 -8.45
CA SER A 34 -2.66 17.59 -7.25
C SER A 34 -2.91 16.80 -5.96
N ASP A 35 -4.15 16.31 -5.79
CA ASP A 35 -4.57 15.61 -4.56
C ASP A 35 -3.78 14.32 -4.37
N LEU A 36 -3.61 13.52 -5.44
CA LEU A 36 -2.81 12.30 -5.39
C LEU A 36 -1.35 12.63 -5.07
N ARG A 37 -0.77 13.68 -5.66
CA ARG A 37 0.61 14.10 -5.36
C ARG A 37 0.78 14.50 -3.89
N GLN A 38 -0.17 15.23 -3.31
CA GLN A 38 -0.14 15.61 -1.89
C GLN A 38 -0.22 14.38 -0.98
N VAL A 39 -1.14 13.45 -1.28
CA VAL A 39 -1.22 12.16 -0.55
C VAL A 39 0.12 11.42 -0.65
N LEU A 40 0.68 11.24 -1.84
CA LEU A 40 1.95 10.53 -2.03
C LEU A 40 3.12 11.17 -1.29
N LEU A 41 3.19 12.51 -1.25
CA LEU A 41 4.19 13.24 -0.46
C LEU A 41 4.02 13.00 1.05
N SER A 42 2.79 12.98 1.55
CA SER A 42 2.52 12.68 2.97
C SER A 42 2.79 11.22 3.37
N LYS A 43 2.65 10.29 2.42
CA LYS A 43 2.93 8.84 2.62
C LYS A 43 4.42 8.52 2.56
N CYS A 44 5.20 9.40 1.95
CA CYS A 44 6.65 9.29 1.88
C CYS A 44 7.26 9.61 3.26
N CYS A 45 8.07 8.69 3.80
CA CYS A 45 8.72 8.85 5.10
C CYS A 45 9.80 9.94 5.14
N LEU A 46 10.10 10.60 4.01
CA LEU A 46 11.12 11.66 3.93
C LEU A 46 10.72 12.97 4.61
N THR A 47 9.41 13.24 4.68
CA THR A 47 8.84 14.43 5.32
C THR A 47 8.81 14.36 6.84
N GLN A 48 8.97 13.16 7.40
CA GLN A 48 8.95 12.95 8.85
C GLN A 48 10.37 13.01 9.38
N ASP A 49 10.61 13.87 10.37
CA ASP A 49 11.89 13.98 11.05
C ASP A 49 12.16 12.70 11.86
N SER A 50 12.78 11.72 11.20
CA SER A 50 13.62 10.67 11.80
C SER A 50 12.98 9.63 12.75
N ARG A 51 11.67 9.41 12.74
CA ARG A 51 11.08 8.41 13.66
C ARG A 51 11.02 6.99 13.11
N ASP A 52 10.65 6.79 11.83
CA ASP A 52 10.62 5.44 11.26
C ASP A 52 10.98 5.43 9.76
N PHE A 53 12.12 4.82 9.42
CA PHE A 53 12.54 4.66 8.03
C PHE A 53 11.93 3.40 7.42
N HIS A 54 10.93 3.59 6.56
CA HIS A 54 10.26 2.50 5.85
C HIS A 54 10.77 2.37 4.43
N THR A 55 11.31 1.19 4.10
CA THR A 55 11.90 0.93 2.77
C THR A 55 10.85 0.76 1.68
N PHE A 56 9.69 0.20 2.02
CA PHE A 56 8.61 -0.06 1.07
C PHE A 56 7.25 0.04 1.74
N VAL A 57 6.39 0.91 1.21
CA VAL A 57 4.99 1.04 1.65
C VAL A 57 4.05 1.00 0.45
N PHE A 58 2.83 0.52 0.67
CA PHE A 58 1.81 0.50 -0.37
C PHE A 58 0.45 0.86 0.20
N GLY A 59 -0.42 1.39 -0.64
CA GLY A 59 -1.75 1.81 -0.25
C GLY A 59 -2.66 2.08 -1.44
N GLN A 60 -3.88 2.52 -1.17
CA GLN A 60 -4.88 2.80 -2.18
C GLN A 60 -5.56 4.14 -1.90
N PHE A 61 -5.65 4.98 -2.92
CA PHE A 61 -6.37 6.24 -2.89
C PHE A 61 -7.13 6.43 -4.21
N CYS A 62 -8.42 6.77 -4.16
CA CYS A 62 -9.28 6.96 -5.32
C CYS A 62 -9.20 5.81 -6.35
N ARG A 63 -9.25 4.54 -5.89
CA ARG A 63 -9.08 3.33 -6.73
C ARG A 63 -7.77 3.28 -7.53
N THR A 64 -6.74 3.92 -7.02
CA THR A 64 -5.39 3.87 -7.55
C THR A 64 -4.47 3.33 -6.47
N TRP A 65 -3.79 2.23 -6.78
CA TRP A 65 -2.75 1.68 -5.92
C TRP A 65 -1.50 2.53 -6.05
N PHE A 66 -0.85 2.79 -4.94
CA PHE A 66 0.48 3.39 -4.90
C PHE A 66 1.44 2.47 -4.16
N TYR A 67 2.70 2.52 -4.60
CA TYR A 67 3.82 1.77 -4.10
C TYR A 67 4.99 2.73 -3.98
N ILE A 68 5.49 2.95 -2.77
CA ILE A 68 6.56 3.90 -2.51
C ILE A 68 7.75 3.10 -1.98
N SER A 69 8.87 3.17 -2.69
CA SER A 69 10.15 2.63 -2.22
C SER A 69 11.06 3.78 -1.84
N THR A 70 11.55 3.79 -0.60
CA THR A 70 12.48 4.82 -0.11
C THR A 70 13.87 4.23 0.08
N VAL A 71 14.88 4.98 -0.35
CA VAL A 71 16.28 4.57 -0.29
C VAL A 71 17.13 5.72 0.26
N GLU A 72 18.00 5.39 1.20
CA GLU A 72 19.09 6.26 1.65
C GLU A 72 20.25 6.18 0.65
N VAL A 73 20.79 7.35 0.29
CA VAL A 73 21.92 7.46 -0.64
C VAL A 73 23.21 7.32 0.15
N GLN A 74 23.90 6.19 0.00
CA GLN A 74 25.23 5.97 0.58
C GLN A 74 26.30 6.41 -0.42
N GLU A 75 27.15 7.36 -0.04
CA GLU A 75 28.25 7.85 -0.88
C GLU A 75 29.33 6.75 -1.12
N PRO A 76 30.01 6.74 -2.29
CA PRO A 76 29.95 7.70 -3.39
C PRO A 76 28.92 7.30 -4.48
N THR A 77 28.04 8.23 -4.85
CA THR A 77 27.08 8.06 -5.97
C THR A 77 27.04 9.32 -6.83
N ALA A 78 26.29 9.30 -7.94
CA ALA A 78 26.08 10.49 -8.78
C ALA A 78 25.22 11.57 -8.10
N LEU A 79 24.64 11.29 -6.93
CA LEU A 79 23.63 12.08 -6.25
C LEU A 79 24.22 12.95 -5.12
N ASN A 80 25.13 13.86 -5.44
CA ASN A 80 25.91 14.63 -4.46
C ASN A 80 25.10 15.62 -3.59
N LYS A 81 23.80 15.81 -3.87
CA LYS A 81 22.93 16.77 -3.17
C LYS A 81 21.70 16.12 -2.55
N VAL A 82 21.57 14.80 -2.63
CA VAL A 82 20.39 14.05 -2.20
C VAL A 82 20.81 13.10 -1.10
N THR A 83 20.18 13.20 0.07
CA THR A 83 20.44 12.29 1.19
C THR A 83 19.58 11.03 1.07
N HIS A 84 18.33 11.21 0.66
CA HIS A 84 17.36 10.14 0.50
C HIS A 84 16.46 10.45 -0.69
N PHE A 85 15.90 9.41 -1.31
CA PHE A 85 14.88 9.57 -2.32
C PHE A 85 13.82 8.48 -2.21
N SER A 86 12.63 8.77 -2.73
CA SER A 86 11.55 7.82 -2.87
C SER A 86 11.10 7.74 -4.32
N ILE A 87 10.96 6.50 -4.81
CA ILE A 87 10.31 6.23 -6.08
C ILE A 87 8.88 5.80 -5.79
N VAL A 88 7.94 6.48 -6.44
CA VAL A 88 6.53 6.18 -6.37
C VAL A 88 6.09 5.51 -7.66
N VAL A 89 5.45 4.36 -7.58
CA VAL A 89 4.79 3.70 -8.71
C VAL A 89 3.31 3.63 -8.41
N THR A 90 2.48 4.00 -9.39
CA THR A 90 1.02 3.91 -9.29
C THR A 90 0.45 2.95 -10.31
N ALA A 91 -0.62 2.25 -9.92
CA ALA A 91 -1.21 1.19 -10.73
C ALA A 91 -2.71 0.98 -10.46
N LYS A 92 -3.35 0.14 -11.29
CA LYS A 92 -4.74 -0.31 -11.13
C LYS A 92 -4.89 -1.66 -10.46
N ASP A 93 -3.82 -2.45 -10.37
CA ASP A 93 -3.84 -3.77 -9.72
C ASP A 93 -3.08 -3.79 -8.40
N PHE A 94 -3.50 -4.69 -7.51
CA PHE A 94 -2.81 -4.99 -6.27
C PHE A 94 -1.72 -6.05 -6.52
N ASN A 95 -0.46 -5.64 -6.57
CA ASN A 95 0.66 -6.58 -6.65
C ASN A 95 1.95 -6.00 -5.99
N PRO A 96 2.01 -5.97 -4.65
CA PRO A 96 3.15 -5.40 -3.93
C PRO A 96 4.50 -5.98 -4.34
N GLU A 97 4.58 -7.30 -4.57
CA GLU A 97 5.84 -7.98 -4.91
C GLU A 97 6.37 -7.56 -6.28
N LYS A 98 5.49 -7.42 -7.29
CA LYS A 98 5.82 -6.91 -8.63
C LYS A 98 6.38 -5.49 -8.54
N TYR A 99 5.71 -4.63 -7.81
CA TYR A 99 6.05 -3.22 -7.74
C TYR A 99 7.24 -2.93 -6.84
N ALA A 100 7.47 -3.73 -5.79
CA ALA A 100 8.70 -3.69 -5.00
C ALA A 100 9.90 -4.07 -5.86
N ALA A 101 9.80 -5.15 -6.64
CA ALA A 101 10.89 -5.58 -7.51
C ALA A 101 11.20 -4.57 -8.63
N LEU A 102 10.17 -4.02 -9.27
CA LEU A 102 10.33 -2.95 -10.27
C LEU A 102 10.97 -1.71 -9.64
N SER A 103 10.45 -1.23 -8.51
CA SER A 103 10.97 -0.03 -7.85
C SER A 103 12.42 -0.21 -7.43
N ARG A 104 12.83 -1.41 -6.99
CA ARG A 104 14.24 -1.71 -6.68
C ARG A 104 15.16 -1.53 -7.90
N ILE A 105 14.70 -1.88 -9.10
CA ILE A 105 15.47 -1.66 -10.34
C ILE A 105 15.55 -0.17 -10.64
N LEU A 106 14.42 0.53 -10.56
CA LEU A 106 14.36 1.97 -10.79
C LEU A 106 15.25 2.75 -9.81
N CYS A 107 15.29 2.36 -8.53
CA CYS A 107 16.16 2.97 -7.51
C CYS A 107 17.63 2.82 -7.88
N ARG A 108 18.05 1.62 -8.31
CA ARG A 108 19.44 1.37 -8.73
C ARG A 108 19.82 2.17 -9.97
N MET A 109 18.92 2.25 -10.95
CA MET A 109 19.15 3.08 -12.14
C MET A 109 19.29 4.56 -11.77
N TYR A 110 18.48 5.03 -10.82
CA TYR A 110 18.58 6.40 -10.34
C TYR A 110 19.91 6.67 -9.62
N ILE A 111 20.31 5.79 -8.69
CA ILE A 111 21.60 5.88 -7.98
C ILE A 111 22.79 5.86 -8.95
N LYS A 112 22.76 4.96 -9.95
CA LYS A 112 23.84 4.78 -10.92
C LYS A 112 24.03 5.96 -11.86
N HIS A 113 22.92 6.56 -12.32
CA HIS A 113 22.97 7.59 -13.36
C HIS A 113 22.74 9.02 -12.84
N GLY A 114 22.19 9.19 -11.64
CA GLY A 114 21.85 10.49 -11.07
C GLY A 114 20.80 11.27 -11.88
N SER A 115 20.02 10.59 -12.73
CA SER A 115 19.09 11.22 -13.67
C SER A 115 17.79 10.44 -13.78
N PRO A 116 16.61 11.13 -13.73
CA PRO A 116 15.32 10.48 -13.88
C PRO A 116 15.06 9.95 -15.30
N VAL A 117 15.85 10.36 -16.30
CA VAL A 117 15.66 9.95 -17.70
C VAL A 117 15.88 8.46 -17.87
N LYS A 118 16.96 7.91 -17.31
CA LYS A 118 17.27 6.47 -17.40
C LYS A 118 16.26 5.62 -16.64
N MET A 119 15.79 6.13 -15.51
CA MET A 119 14.68 5.53 -14.76
C MET A 119 13.38 5.51 -15.59
N MET A 120 13.04 6.61 -16.27
CA MET A 120 11.88 6.70 -17.15
C MET A 120 11.98 5.73 -18.33
N GLU A 121 13.14 5.67 -19.01
CA GLU A 121 13.38 4.74 -20.12
C GLU A 121 13.09 3.29 -19.70
N ALA A 122 13.57 2.88 -18.52
CA ALA A 122 13.30 1.56 -17.99
C ALA A 122 11.83 1.35 -17.63
N TYR A 123 11.18 2.32 -16.98
CA TYR A 123 9.75 2.27 -16.70
C TYR A 123 8.92 2.10 -17.98
N VAL A 124 9.20 2.88 -19.03
CA VAL A 124 8.52 2.79 -20.34
C VAL A 124 8.81 1.46 -21.02
N THR A 125 10.03 0.92 -20.88
CA THR A 125 10.37 -0.40 -21.42
C THR A 125 9.56 -1.50 -20.75
N VAL A 126 9.39 -1.46 -19.43
CA VAL A 126 8.51 -2.38 -18.70
C VAL A 126 7.05 -2.18 -19.13
N LEU A 127 6.61 -0.94 -19.26
CA LEU A 127 5.25 -0.60 -19.65
C LEU A 127 4.87 -1.13 -21.04
N THR A 128 5.81 -1.08 -21.98
CA THR A 128 5.56 -1.41 -23.40
C THR A 128 5.94 -2.84 -23.77
N LYS A 129 7.00 -3.39 -23.17
CA LYS A 129 7.54 -4.72 -23.50
C LYS A 129 7.34 -5.75 -22.39
N GLY A 130 6.94 -5.32 -21.19
CA GLY A 130 6.78 -6.19 -20.03
C GLY A 130 8.08 -6.74 -19.45
N ILE A 131 9.23 -6.22 -19.89
CA ILE A 131 10.55 -6.70 -19.48
C ILE A 131 11.50 -5.53 -19.19
N CYS A 132 12.41 -5.70 -18.24
CA CYS A 132 13.54 -4.81 -18.02
C CYS A 132 14.79 -5.64 -17.78
N GLN A 133 15.80 -5.44 -18.61
CA GLN A 133 17.11 -6.04 -18.43
C GLN A 133 17.98 -5.04 -17.66
N SER A 134 18.52 -5.48 -16.53
CA SER A 134 19.49 -4.73 -15.75
C SER A 134 20.77 -5.55 -15.69
N ASP A 135 21.88 -4.98 -16.15
CA ASP A 135 23.17 -5.66 -16.28
C ASP A 135 23.64 -6.32 -14.96
N GLU A 136 23.19 -5.79 -13.81
CA GLU A 136 23.62 -6.21 -12.47
C GLU A 136 22.60 -7.08 -11.70
N ASN A 137 21.33 -7.20 -12.16
CA ASN A 137 20.23 -7.76 -11.33
C ASN A 137 19.46 -8.93 -11.97
N GLY A 138 19.86 -9.34 -13.17
CA GLY A 138 19.05 -10.20 -14.00
C GLY A 138 17.89 -9.45 -14.65
N SER A 139 17.00 -10.22 -15.30
CA SER A 139 15.85 -9.71 -16.01
C SER A 139 14.61 -9.64 -15.12
N PHE A 140 13.93 -8.50 -15.09
CA PHE A 140 12.57 -8.39 -14.60
C PHE A 140 11.59 -8.71 -15.72
N LEU A 141 10.69 -9.65 -15.50
CA LEU A 141 9.59 -9.95 -16.41
C LEU A 141 8.27 -9.82 -15.64
N ILE A 142 7.32 -9.03 -16.15
CA ILE A 142 5.98 -8.90 -15.55
C ILE A 142 5.31 -10.27 -15.39
N LYS A 143 5.56 -11.19 -16.33
CA LYS A 143 4.99 -12.55 -16.35
C LYS A 143 5.39 -13.41 -15.16
N ASP A 144 6.50 -13.08 -14.48
CA ASP A 144 6.95 -13.81 -13.29
C ASP A 144 6.10 -13.47 -12.06
N TYR A 145 5.33 -12.37 -12.11
CA TYR A 145 4.55 -11.85 -11.00
C TYR A 145 3.05 -12.12 -11.16
N ASP A 146 2.64 -13.33 -10.76
CA ASP A 146 1.23 -13.72 -10.69
C ASP A 146 0.50 -13.00 -9.53
N ILE A 147 -0.56 -12.27 -9.86
CA ILE A 147 -1.41 -11.58 -8.88
C ILE A 147 -1.98 -12.50 -7.80
N ARG A 148 -2.22 -13.77 -8.11
CA ARG A 148 -2.73 -14.77 -7.15
C ARG A 148 -1.71 -15.05 -6.06
N LYS A 149 -0.40 -15.04 -6.39
CA LYS A 149 0.66 -15.16 -5.40
C LYS A 149 0.69 -13.94 -4.48
N ALA A 150 0.47 -12.74 -5.02
CA ALA A 150 0.36 -11.52 -4.21
C ALA A 150 -0.82 -11.58 -3.24
N PHE A 151 -1.98 -12.13 -3.65
CA PHE A 151 -3.11 -12.32 -2.75
C PHE A 151 -2.86 -13.35 -1.64
N LEU A 152 -2.01 -14.35 -1.90
CA LEU A 152 -1.70 -15.44 -0.97
C LEU A 152 -0.41 -15.24 -0.17
N ALA A 153 0.26 -14.09 -0.32
CA ALA A 153 1.56 -13.86 0.31
C ALA A 153 1.47 -13.71 1.85
N GLY A 154 0.28 -13.50 2.41
CA GLY A 154 0.06 -13.46 3.85
C GLY A 154 -0.63 -14.72 4.38
N SER A 155 -0.56 -14.93 5.70
CA SER A 155 -1.00 -16.16 6.37
C SER A 155 -2.35 -15.98 7.07
N VAL A 156 -3.41 -16.62 6.56
CA VAL A 156 -4.70 -16.74 7.28
C VAL A 156 -4.52 -17.46 8.60
N LYS A 157 -3.60 -18.43 8.66
CA LYS A 157 -3.30 -19.19 9.87
C LYS A 157 -2.84 -18.27 10.99
N ASP A 158 -2.08 -17.22 10.68
CA ASP A 158 -1.55 -16.30 11.69
C ASP A 158 -2.68 -15.45 12.27
N VAL A 159 -3.61 -14.99 11.42
CA VAL A 159 -4.83 -14.28 11.86
C VAL A 159 -5.68 -15.15 12.78
N VAL A 160 -5.92 -16.41 12.41
CA VAL A 160 -6.69 -17.36 13.24
C VAL A 160 -5.96 -17.69 14.54
N SER A 161 -4.63 -17.81 14.49
CA SER A 161 -3.83 -18.08 15.70
C SER A 161 -3.84 -16.89 16.65
N GLN A 162 -3.87 -15.66 16.13
CA GLN A 162 -3.88 -14.44 16.92
C GLN A 162 -5.24 -14.15 17.57
N PHE A 163 -6.35 -14.33 16.85
CA PHE A 163 -7.69 -13.94 17.32
C PHE A 163 -8.60 -15.14 17.69
N GLY A 164 -8.19 -16.36 17.39
CA GLY A 164 -8.94 -17.57 17.72
C GLY A 164 -10.37 -17.56 17.16
N LEU A 165 -11.35 -17.77 18.05
CA LEU A 165 -12.77 -17.75 17.68
C LEU A 165 -13.24 -16.37 17.21
N GLU A 166 -12.63 -15.28 17.69
CA GLU A 166 -13.02 -13.92 17.32
C GLU A 166 -12.74 -13.60 15.84
N THR A 167 -11.92 -14.40 15.14
CA THR A 167 -11.75 -14.31 13.69
C THR A 167 -13.09 -14.42 12.94
N ILE A 168 -14.10 -15.10 13.51
CA ILE A 168 -15.45 -15.16 12.93
C ILE A 168 -16.10 -13.78 12.78
N ILE A 169 -15.76 -12.83 13.66
CA ILE A 169 -16.25 -11.45 13.59
C ILE A 169 -15.68 -10.78 12.34
N LEU A 170 -14.39 -10.94 12.08
CA LEU A 170 -13.73 -10.40 10.88
C LEU A 170 -14.31 -11.02 9.60
N TYR A 171 -14.47 -12.34 9.58
CA TYR A 171 -15.09 -13.04 8.45
C TYR A 171 -16.51 -12.53 8.18
N THR A 172 -17.33 -12.43 9.24
CA THR A 172 -18.72 -11.97 9.12
C THR A 172 -18.81 -10.51 8.69
N ALA A 173 -17.94 -9.65 9.22
CA ALA A 173 -17.84 -8.25 8.83
C ALA A 173 -17.51 -8.10 7.33
N LEU A 174 -16.53 -8.86 6.83
CA LEU A 174 -16.19 -8.90 5.40
C LEU A 174 -17.37 -9.40 4.56
N MET A 175 -18.02 -10.49 4.98
CA MET A 175 -19.21 -11.02 4.29
C MET A 175 -20.35 -10.01 4.22
N LEU A 176 -20.55 -9.22 5.28
CA LEU A 176 -21.58 -8.18 5.34
C LEU A 176 -21.13 -6.83 4.76
N LYS A 177 -19.94 -6.75 4.13
CA LYS A 177 -19.35 -5.52 3.59
C LYS A 177 -19.33 -4.40 4.63
N LYS A 178 -18.94 -4.72 5.86
CA LYS A 178 -18.80 -3.75 6.95
C LYS A 178 -17.46 -3.04 6.89
N ARG A 179 -17.37 -1.92 7.58
CA ARG A 179 -16.17 -1.08 7.68
C ARG A 179 -15.28 -1.64 8.79
N ILE A 180 -14.16 -2.21 8.40
CA ILE A 180 -13.15 -2.76 9.30
C ILE A 180 -11.98 -1.79 9.33
N VAL A 181 -11.64 -1.32 10.52
CA VAL A 181 -10.46 -0.50 10.77
C VAL A 181 -9.47 -1.31 11.58
N VAL A 182 -8.21 -1.31 11.15
CA VAL A 182 -7.09 -1.96 11.84
C VAL A 182 -6.10 -0.88 12.26
N HIS A 183 -5.66 -0.92 13.52
CA HIS A 183 -4.60 -0.07 14.03
C HIS A 183 -3.36 -0.89 14.38
N HIS A 184 -2.19 -0.39 13.97
CA HIS A 184 -0.88 -0.86 14.45
C HIS A 184 0.17 0.26 14.28
N PRO A 185 1.00 0.55 15.30
CA PRO A 185 1.97 1.65 15.23
C PRO A 185 3.11 1.40 14.23
N ARG A 186 3.47 0.13 13.99
CA ARG A 186 4.43 -0.26 12.95
C ARG A 186 3.72 -0.54 11.63
N ILE A 187 4.07 0.21 10.58
CA ILE A 187 3.44 0.11 9.26
C ILE A 187 3.64 -1.26 8.60
N GLU A 188 4.79 -1.92 8.75
CA GLU A 188 5.04 -3.20 8.07
C GLU A 188 4.06 -4.27 8.59
N ALA A 189 3.87 -4.33 9.91
CA ALA A 189 2.91 -5.25 10.52
C ALA A 189 1.46 -4.91 10.11
N LEU A 190 1.14 -3.61 9.97
CA LEU A 190 -0.17 -3.16 9.48
C LEU A 190 -0.42 -3.62 8.04
N LEU A 191 0.56 -3.43 7.15
CA LEU A 191 0.49 -3.82 5.74
C LEU A 191 0.40 -5.34 5.59
N GLU A 192 1.18 -6.10 6.37
CA GLU A 192 1.16 -7.56 6.40
C GLU A 192 -0.16 -8.13 6.89
N PHE A 193 -0.76 -7.53 7.92
CA PHE A 193 -2.03 -8.02 8.46
C PHE A 193 -3.21 -7.66 7.56
N THR A 194 -3.33 -6.38 7.17
CA THR A 194 -4.48 -5.89 6.40
C THR A 194 -4.63 -6.59 5.06
N ARG A 195 -3.53 -6.91 4.36
CA ARG A 195 -3.56 -7.64 3.09
C ARG A 195 -4.13 -9.06 3.20
N VAL A 196 -4.10 -9.68 4.38
CA VAL A 196 -4.64 -11.02 4.61
C VAL A 196 -6.16 -10.99 4.72
N LEU A 197 -6.76 -9.93 5.26
CA LEU A 197 -8.19 -9.93 5.59
C LEU A 197 -9.10 -10.29 4.39
N PRO A 198 -8.91 -9.76 3.17
CA PRO A 198 -9.73 -10.17 2.03
C PRO A 198 -9.69 -11.68 1.70
N THR A 199 -8.60 -12.37 2.06
CA THR A 199 -8.46 -13.83 1.85
C THR A 199 -9.42 -14.67 2.69
N LEU A 200 -9.90 -14.16 3.84
CA LEU A 200 -10.95 -14.81 4.62
C LEU A 200 -12.23 -15.00 3.79
N THR A 201 -12.45 -14.12 2.81
CA THR A 201 -13.52 -14.21 1.82
C THR A 201 -12.96 -14.46 0.41
N TRP A 202 -12.02 -15.40 0.27
CA TRP A 202 -11.31 -15.70 -0.99
C TRP A 202 -12.23 -15.84 -2.21
N HIS A 203 -13.41 -16.43 -2.04
CA HIS A 203 -14.41 -16.61 -3.09
C HIS A 203 -14.85 -15.29 -3.77
N ARG A 204 -14.69 -14.13 -3.11
CA ARG A 204 -15.00 -12.81 -3.68
C ARG A 204 -13.91 -12.25 -4.58
N LYS A 205 -12.64 -12.62 -4.31
CA LYS A 205 -11.46 -12.12 -5.04
C LYS A 205 -11.42 -10.59 -5.18
N ASP A 206 -11.84 -9.87 -4.16
CA ASP A 206 -11.98 -8.41 -4.19
C ASP A 206 -10.98 -7.75 -3.24
N TRP A 207 -9.89 -7.25 -3.81
CA TRP A 207 -8.90 -6.43 -3.09
C TRP A 207 -9.16 -4.93 -3.22
N SER A 208 -10.19 -4.51 -3.98
CA SER A 208 -10.51 -3.09 -4.11
C SER A 208 -10.99 -2.47 -2.79
N ILE A 209 -11.50 -3.28 -1.87
CA ILE A 209 -11.93 -2.87 -0.53
C ILE A 209 -10.76 -2.56 0.42
N LEU A 210 -9.52 -2.86 0.03
CA LEU A 210 -8.35 -2.78 0.90
C LEU A 210 -7.67 -1.40 0.80
N HIS A 211 -7.59 -0.70 1.92
CA HIS A 211 -6.90 0.57 2.09
C HIS A 211 -5.86 0.41 3.21
N PRO A 212 -4.72 -0.24 2.93
CA PRO A 212 -3.86 -0.80 3.99
C PRO A 212 -3.05 0.27 4.74
N TYR A 213 -2.98 1.51 4.22
CA TYR A 213 -2.25 2.62 4.85
C TYR A 213 -2.96 3.97 4.65
N VAL A 214 -3.81 4.34 5.61
CA VAL A 214 -4.62 5.58 5.61
C VAL A 214 -4.17 6.49 6.75
N HIS A 215 -4.15 7.81 6.52
CA HIS A 215 -3.96 8.80 7.58
C HIS A 215 -5.29 9.48 7.90
N LEU A 216 -5.39 10.07 9.09
CA LEU A 216 -6.57 10.81 9.54
C LEU A 216 -6.65 12.22 8.90
N THR A 217 -6.51 12.29 7.58
CA THR A 217 -6.64 13.52 6.80
C THR A 217 -8.02 13.56 6.13
N ASP A 218 -8.63 14.74 6.01
CA ASP A 218 -9.96 14.86 5.42
C ASP A 218 -10.01 14.31 3.99
N THR A 219 -8.98 14.56 3.19
CA THR A 219 -8.87 14.07 1.80
C THR A 219 -8.96 12.55 1.72
N GLU A 220 -8.22 11.82 2.56
CA GLU A 220 -8.26 10.36 2.56
C GLU A 220 -9.54 9.80 3.19
N LEU A 221 -10.03 10.43 4.26
CA LEU A 221 -11.26 10.00 4.93
C LEU A 221 -12.50 10.21 4.05
N GLU A 222 -12.55 11.28 3.27
CA GLU A 222 -13.62 11.52 2.29
C GLU A 222 -13.62 10.46 1.18
N ASP A 223 -12.45 10.06 0.67
CA ASP A 223 -12.35 8.97 -0.29
C ASP A 223 -12.79 7.64 0.33
N LEU A 224 -12.29 7.34 1.54
CA LEU A 224 -12.61 6.11 2.26
C LEU A 224 -14.12 5.98 2.53
N LYS A 225 -14.78 7.09 2.88
CA LYS A 225 -16.24 7.13 3.14
C LYS A 225 -17.09 6.90 1.88
N LYS A 226 -16.54 7.02 0.66
CA LYS A 226 -17.25 6.65 -0.58
C LYS A 226 -17.41 5.14 -0.73
N CYS A 227 -16.59 4.35 -0.04
CA CYS A 227 -16.68 2.90 -0.03
C CYS A 227 -17.74 2.42 0.98
N PRO A 228 -18.76 1.64 0.56
CA PRO A 228 -19.81 1.17 1.47
C PRO A 228 -19.29 0.17 2.51
N GLY A 229 -18.18 -0.50 2.23
CA GLY A 229 -17.46 -1.41 3.11
C GLY A 229 -16.00 -1.49 2.70
N TYR A 230 -15.11 -1.59 3.68
CA TYR A 230 -13.67 -1.54 3.45
C TYR A 230 -12.89 -2.19 4.58
N VAL A 231 -11.61 -2.48 4.31
CA VAL A 231 -10.58 -2.78 5.29
C VAL A 231 -9.57 -1.65 5.24
N ALA A 232 -9.48 -0.85 6.29
CA ALA A 232 -8.58 0.30 6.36
C ALA A 232 -7.55 0.13 7.48
N GLY A 233 -6.27 0.34 7.16
CA GLY A 233 -5.18 0.32 8.13
C GLY A 233 -4.77 1.73 8.53
N PHE A 234 -4.56 1.96 9.83
CA PHE A 234 -4.09 3.22 10.38
C PHE A 234 -2.90 2.99 11.33
N VAL A 235 -1.91 3.87 11.22
CA VAL A 235 -0.79 3.95 12.18
C VAL A 235 -1.14 4.84 13.37
N ASP A 236 -2.03 5.80 13.17
CA ASP A 236 -2.45 6.75 14.21
C ASP A 236 -3.46 6.09 15.17
N PRO A 237 -3.15 6.01 16.49
CA PRO A 237 -4.05 5.42 17.48
C PRO A 237 -5.35 6.20 17.69
N GLU A 238 -5.40 7.49 17.33
CA GLU A 238 -6.61 8.32 17.45
C GLU A 238 -7.79 7.82 16.61
N VAL A 239 -7.53 6.92 15.66
CA VAL A 239 -8.60 6.25 14.90
C VAL A 239 -9.56 5.47 15.81
N SER A 240 -9.09 5.01 16.98
CA SER A 240 -9.92 4.31 17.97
C SER A 240 -11.07 5.19 18.50
N ASN A 241 -10.87 6.51 18.55
CA ASN A 241 -11.86 7.50 18.99
C ASN A 241 -12.88 7.85 17.88
N ARG A 242 -12.68 7.37 16.65
CA ARG A 242 -13.48 7.71 15.46
C ARG A 242 -14.47 6.61 15.11
N SER A 243 -15.46 6.40 15.99
CA SER A 243 -16.52 5.39 15.77
C SER A 243 -17.37 5.63 14.51
N ASP A 244 -17.32 6.83 13.92
CA ASP A 244 -17.95 7.11 12.62
C ASP A 244 -17.29 6.38 11.46
N LEU A 245 -16.03 5.94 11.60
CA LEU A 245 -15.26 5.29 10.55
C LEU A 245 -15.46 3.78 10.51
N PHE A 246 -15.73 3.12 11.63
CA PHE A 246 -15.74 1.65 11.66
C PHE A 246 -17.01 1.04 12.25
N ASP A 247 -17.34 -0.14 11.73
CA ASP A 247 -18.27 -1.05 12.38
C ASP A 247 -17.51 -2.03 13.29
N VAL A 248 -16.31 -2.43 12.87
CA VAL A 248 -15.37 -3.29 13.59
C VAL A 248 -14.00 -2.64 13.63
N TYR A 249 -13.45 -2.48 14.83
CA TYR A 249 -12.11 -1.98 15.08
C TYR A 249 -11.21 -3.10 15.57
N VAL A 250 -10.00 -3.20 15.03
CA VAL A 250 -8.99 -4.19 15.40
C VAL A 250 -7.77 -3.44 15.92
N ASN A 251 -7.50 -3.58 17.21
CA ASN A 251 -6.24 -3.14 17.80
C ASN A 251 -5.25 -4.30 17.71
N LEU A 252 -4.37 -4.26 16.71
CA LEU A 252 -3.49 -5.38 16.39
C LEU A 252 -2.41 -5.62 17.47
N PRO A 253 -1.76 -4.59 18.06
CA PRO A 253 -0.84 -4.78 19.19
C PRO A 253 -1.45 -5.53 20.36
N ASP A 254 -2.68 -5.17 20.74
CA ASP A 254 -3.37 -5.77 21.88
C ASP A 254 -4.13 -7.05 21.51
N SER A 255 -4.19 -7.38 20.21
CA SER A 255 -4.99 -8.49 19.67
C SER A 255 -6.46 -8.43 20.08
N VAL A 256 -7.03 -7.21 20.14
CA VAL A 256 -8.42 -6.97 20.55
C VAL A 256 -9.28 -6.58 19.36
N ILE A 257 -10.45 -7.22 19.24
CA ILE A 257 -11.50 -6.84 18.29
C ILE A 257 -12.63 -6.14 19.04
N THR A 258 -12.94 -4.91 18.63
CA THR A 258 -14.04 -4.11 19.19
C THR A 258 -15.12 -3.90 18.13
N VAL A 259 -16.36 -4.26 18.46
CA VAL A 259 -17.52 -4.01 17.61
C VAL A 259 -18.23 -2.74 18.08
N SER A 260 -18.41 -1.79 17.16
CA SER A 260 -19.14 -0.55 17.42
C SER A 260 -20.56 -0.80 17.92
N GLN A 261 -21.09 0.10 18.75
CA GLN A 261 -22.43 -0.08 19.34
C GLN A 261 -23.53 -0.21 18.28
N SER A 262 -23.44 0.56 17.20
CA SER A 262 -24.36 0.51 16.06
C SER A 262 -24.34 -0.84 15.34
N ALA A 263 -23.24 -1.60 15.44
CA ALA A 263 -23.10 -2.89 14.80
C ALA A 263 -23.38 -4.10 15.73
N LYS A 264 -23.42 -3.91 17.05
CA LYS A 264 -23.55 -5.00 18.05
C LYS A 264 -24.77 -5.91 17.82
N GLY A 265 -25.92 -5.37 17.43
CA GLY A 265 -27.13 -6.17 17.18
C GLY A 265 -26.92 -7.22 16.08
N MET A 266 -26.17 -6.87 15.04
CA MET A 266 -25.94 -7.74 13.88
C MET A 266 -24.99 -8.91 14.14
N PHE A 267 -24.11 -8.78 15.14
CA PHE A 267 -23.16 -9.84 15.52
C PHE A 267 -23.66 -10.72 16.67
N LYS A 268 -24.62 -10.25 17.48
CA LYS A 268 -25.20 -11.03 18.59
C LYS A 268 -26.25 -12.06 18.14
N GLU A 269 -27.09 -11.75 17.15
CA GLU A 269 -28.13 -12.68 16.69
C GLU A 269 -27.57 -13.89 15.91
N LYS A 270 -26.38 -13.78 15.31
CA LYS A 270 -25.81 -14.83 14.46
C LYS A 270 -24.91 -15.83 15.20
N ALA A 271 -24.52 -15.53 16.44
CA ALA A 271 -23.78 -16.47 17.28
C ALA A 271 -24.67 -17.62 17.84
N VAL A 272 -25.99 -17.55 17.63
CA VAL A 272 -26.96 -18.56 18.09
C VAL A 272 -27.28 -19.60 16.99
N CYS A 273 -26.75 -19.44 15.77
CA CYS A 273 -27.03 -20.34 14.65
C CYS A 273 -25.82 -21.18 14.17
N PHE A 274 -24.80 -21.35 15.01
CA PHE A 274 -23.74 -22.34 14.80
C PHE A 274 -23.65 -23.30 15.98
#